data_AF-A0A540L1D8-F1
#
_entry.id   AF-A0A540L1D8-F1
#
_cell.length_a   1.000
_cell.length_b   1.000
_cell.length_c   1.000
_cell.angle_alpha   90.00
_cell.angle_beta   90.00
_cell.angle_gamma   90.00
#
_symmetry.space_group_name_H-M   'P 1'
#
loop_
_entity.id
_entity.type
_entity.pdbx_description
1 polymer ?
#
loop_
_entity_poly.entity_id
_entity_poly.type
_entity_poly.pdbx_seq_one_letter_code
_entity_poly.pdbx_strand_id
1 'polypeptide(L)'
;MLKDLSQDMEVVVSHLYKEGYFKDANFLFVNGDRLDFSCFNNSYGRSFLRFAVESFARDNQLIAKWLSGSDLKKVALLGCPSLARKSVFGAKRMRKFFEIPEDKVCSKCVLKQSCKFANQNVWNGGAKNLDLRDVMNTITLYALDAVPPELVVPDEVKSSVSRLLKEVLKLSEVTL
;
A
#
# COMPACT_ATOMS: atom_id res chain seq x y z
N MET A 1 15.42 -0.44 15.41
CA MET A 1 14.67 0.82 15.22
C MET A 1 14.06 0.80 13.84
N LEU A 2 12.81 1.23 13.71
CA LEU A 2 12.21 1.47 12.40
C LEU A 2 12.79 2.78 11.83
N LYS A 3 12.96 2.86 10.51
CA LYS A 3 13.37 4.08 9.83
C LYS A 3 12.26 5.14 9.97
N ASP A 4 12.65 6.41 9.98
CA ASP A 4 11.71 7.53 9.89
C ASP A 4 10.80 7.41 8.66
N LEU A 5 9.66 8.09 8.70
CA LEU A 5 8.78 8.16 7.55
C LEU A 5 9.49 8.88 6.39
N SER A 6 9.35 8.35 5.18
CA SER A 6 9.71 9.10 3.98
C SER A 6 8.80 10.33 3.83
N GLN A 7 9.26 11.37 3.12
CA GLN A 7 8.47 12.56 2.83
C GLN A 7 7.08 12.24 2.23
N ASP A 8 6.98 11.27 1.31
CA ASP A 8 5.69 10.85 0.74
C ASP A 8 4.74 10.31 1.82
N MET A 9 5.27 9.55 2.77
CA MET A 9 4.47 9.00 3.88
C MET A 9 4.09 10.05 4.91
N GLU A 10 4.94 11.04 5.18
CA GLU A 10 4.59 12.18 6.04
C GLU A 10 3.39 12.96 5.47
N VAL A 11 3.36 13.15 4.14
CA VAL A 11 2.23 13.79 3.45
C VAL A 11 0.96 12.93 3.57
N VAL A 12 1.06 11.62 3.38
CA VAL A 12 -0.07 10.68 3.57
C VAL A 12 -0.60 10.75 5.01
N VAL A 13 0.30 10.67 6.00
CA VAL A 13 -0.08 10.75 7.42
C VAL A 13 -0.76 12.07 7.73
N SER A 14 -0.22 13.18 7.23
CA SER A 14 -0.80 14.52 7.43
C SER A 14 -2.20 14.63 6.83
N HIS A 15 -2.41 14.09 5.63
CA HIS A 15 -3.72 14.06 4.99
C HIS A 15 -4.71 13.21 5.80
N LEU A 16 -4.33 11.98 6.18
CA LEU A 16 -5.17 11.10 7.00
C LEU A 16 -5.51 11.71 8.37
N TYR A 17 -4.61 12.49 8.96
CA TYR A 17 -4.84 13.24 10.20
C TYR A 17 -5.88 14.33 10.02
N LYS A 18 -5.74 15.16 8.97
CA LYS A 18 -6.71 16.22 8.66
C LYS A 18 -8.11 15.66 8.37
N GLU A 19 -8.17 14.53 7.67
CA GLU A 19 -9.43 13.83 7.35
C GLU A 19 -10.01 13.02 8.53
N GLY A 20 -9.38 13.05 9.70
CA GLY A 20 -9.92 12.43 10.92
C GLY A 20 -9.74 10.91 11.05
N TYR A 21 -8.93 10.28 10.19
CA TYR A 21 -8.66 8.83 10.27
C TYR A 21 -7.83 8.42 11.50
N PHE A 22 -7.31 9.40 12.26
CA PHE A 22 -6.60 9.18 13.52
C PHE A 22 -7.37 9.64 14.77
N LYS A 23 -8.67 9.93 14.68
CA LYS A 23 -9.46 10.43 15.83
C LYS A 23 -9.39 9.56 17.09
N ASP A 24 -9.19 8.25 16.93
CA ASP A 24 -9.13 7.27 18.03
C ASP A 24 -7.67 6.91 18.43
N ALA A 25 -6.68 7.63 17.89
CA ALA A 25 -5.27 7.35 18.13
C ALA A 25 -4.77 8.01 19.42
N ASN A 26 -4.59 7.21 20.49
CA ASN A 26 -4.11 7.68 21.79
C ASN A 26 -2.59 7.91 21.89
N PHE A 27 -1.85 7.59 20.82
CA PHE A 27 -0.39 7.68 20.78
C PHE A 27 0.10 8.88 19.97
N LEU A 28 -0.80 9.65 19.34
CA LEU A 28 -0.41 10.82 18.60
C LEU A 28 0.01 11.93 19.54
N PHE A 29 1.18 12.48 19.25
CA PHE A 29 1.68 13.69 19.87
C PHE A 29 1.63 14.82 18.85
N VAL A 30 1.07 15.95 19.26
CA VAL A 30 0.93 17.14 18.43
C VAL A 30 1.61 18.29 19.19
N ASN A 31 2.57 18.94 18.53
CA ASN A 31 3.26 20.11 19.08
C ASN A 31 2.76 21.37 18.37
N GLY A 32 1.83 22.08 19.02
CA GLY A 32 1.07 23.16 18.38
C GLY A 32 0.15 22.60 17.30
N ASP A 33 0.36 23.03 16.04
CA ASP A 33 -0.40 22.55 14.87
C ASP A 33 0.33 21.46 14.07
N ARG A 34 1.51 21.02 14.52
CA ARG A 34 2.33 20.05 13.80
C ARG A 34 2.27 18.67 14.44
N LEU A 35 1.90 17.69 13.64
CA LEU A 35 1.96 16.28 14.02
C LEU A 35 3.41 15.83 14.16
N ASP A 36 3.74 15.20 15.29
CA ASP A 36 5.06 14.60 15.47
C ASP A 36 5.12 13.24 14.77
N PHE A 37 5.85 13.16 13.66
CA PHE A 37 5.98 11.92 12.89
C PHE A 37 6.74 10.81 13.64
N SER A 38 7.49 11.14 14.70
CA SER A 38 8.17 10.14 15.54
C SER A 38 7.18 9.19 16.24
N CYS A 39 5.90 9.58 16.37
CA CYS A 39 4.81 8.72 16.82
C CYS A 39 4.67 7.43 16.00
N PHE A 40 5.17 7.43 14.76
CA PHE A 40 5.14 6.30 13.85
C PHE A 40 6.47 5.52 13.83
N ASN A 41 7.47 5.84 14.65
CA ASN A 41 8.76 5.14 14.69
C ASN A 41 8.74 3.86 15.55
N ASN A 42 7.55 3.33 15.82
CA ASN A 42 7.32 2.10 16.55
C ASN A 42 6.26 1.24 15.83
N SER A 43 6.21 -0.05 16.19
CA SER A 43 5.32 -1.02 15.55
C SER A 43 3.84 -0.71 15.75
N TYR A 44 3.46 -0.12 16.89
CA TYR A 44 2.09 0.26 17.20
C TYR A 44 1.61 1.37 16.28
N GLY A 45 2.37 2.46 16.18
CA GLY A 45 2.08 3.57 15.27
C GLY A 45 2.02 3.15 13.80
N ARG A 46 2.96 2.30 13.33
CA ARG A 46 2.92 1.76 11.95
C ARG A 46 1.69 0.88 11.71
N SER A 47 1.28 0.10 12.70
CA SER A 47 0.08 -0.76 12.59
C SER A 47 -1.18 0.08 12.50
N PHE A 48 -1.28 1.14 13.33
CA PHE A 48 -2.39 2.08 13.26
C PHE A 48 -2.42 2.84 11.93
N LEU A 49 -1.28 3.32 11.44
CA LEU A 49 -1.19 3.97 10.13
C LEU A 49 -1.69 3.06 9.00
N ARG A 50 -1.31 1.78 9.01
CA ARG A 50 -1.83 0.81 8.02
C ARG A 50 -3.34 0.65 8.11
N PHE A 51 -3.89 0.61 9.31
CA PHE A 51 -5.35 0.57 9.52
C PHE A 51 -6.05 1.84 9.02
N ALA A 52 -5.48 3.02 9.29
CA ALA A 52 -5.99 4.30 8.82
C ALA A 52 -5.99 4.37 7.28
N VAL A 53 -4.89 3.98 6.64
CA VAL A 53 -4.78 3.88 5.18
C VAL A 53 -5.85 2.95 4.59
N GLU A 54 -6.08 1.80 5.22
CA GLU A 54 -7.10 0.85 4.74
C GLU A 54 -8.53 1.38 4.89
N SER A 55 -8.80 2.12 5.96
CA SER A 55 -10.09 2.79 6.15
C SER A 55 -10.31 3.88 5.11
N PHE A 56 -9.30 4.72 4.91
CA PHE A 56 -9.32 5.72 3.83
C PHE A 56 -9.55 5.10 2.45
N ALA A 57 -8.85 4.01 2.14
CA ALA A 57 -9.00 3.31 0.87
C ALA A 57 -10.41 2.71 0.67
N ARG A 58 -11.03 2.22 1.75
CA ARG A 58 -12.41 1.72 1.73
C ARG A 58 -13.39 2.84 1.42
N ASP A 59 -13.22 3.98 2.08
CA ASP A 59 -14.16 5.10 1.99
C ASP A 59 -14.00 5.84 0.63
N ASN A 60 -12.83 5.73 0.00
CA ASN A 60 -12.50 6.36 -1.28
C ASN A 60 -12.37 5.38 -2.47
N GLN A 61 -13.05 4.24 -2.42
CA GLN A 61 -12.91 3.15 -3.43
C GLN A 61 -13.04 3.61 -4.90
N LEU A 62 -13.77 4.69 -5.20
CA LEU A 62 -13.91 5.22 -6.55
C LEU A 62 -12.60 5.72 -7.16
N ILE A 63 -11.63 6.16 -6.33
CA ILE A 63 -10.31 6.63 -6.78
C ILE A 63 -9.58 5.56 -7.60
N ALA A 64 -9.76 4.27 -7.29
CA ALA A 64 -9.09 3.18 -7.98
C ALA A 64 -9.30 3.18 -9.51
N LYS A 65 -10.40 3.79 -10.00
CA LYS A 65 -10.70 3.89 -11.44
C LYS A 65 -9.83 4.90 -12.19
N TRP A 66 -9.24 5.85 -11.47
CA TRP A 66 -8.56 7.02 -12.04
C TRP A 66 -7.03 6.96 -11.87
N LEU A 67 -6.53 5.96 -11.16
CA LEU A 67 -5.09 5.79 -10.94
C LEU A 67 -4.36 5.37 -12.22
N SER A 68 -3.10 5.80 -12.31
CA SER A 68 -2.18 5.42 -13.39
C SER A 68 -2.05 3.91 -13.52
N GLY A 69 -2.67 3.34 -14.57
CA GLY A 69 -2.60 1.92 -14.86
C GLY A 69 -1.18 1.43 -15.16
N SER A 70 -0.32 2.28 -15.74
CA SER A 70 1.07 1.92 -16.04
C SER A 70 1.91 1.78 -14.76
N ASP A 71 1.74 2.70 -13.80
CA ASP A 71 2.43 2.63 -12.50
C ASP A 71 1.90 1.47 -11.65
N LEU A 72 0.58 1.27 -11.62
CA LEU A 72 -0.03 0.13 -10.93
C LEU A 72 0.47 -1.21 -11.48
N LYS A 73 0.63 -1.32 -12.81
CA LYS A 73 1.14 -2.52 -13.46
C LYS A 73 2.60 -2.80 -13.05
N LYS A 74 3.44 -1.76 -12.95
CA LYS A 74 4.83 -1.90 -12.44
C LYS A 74 4.86 -2.41 -11.00
N VAL A 75 4.02 -1.83 -10.14
CA VAL A 75 3.87 -2.28 -8.75
C VAL A 75 3.42 -3.76 -8.69
N ALA A 76 2.41 -4.14 -9.48
CA ALA A 76 1.87 -5.50 -9.49
C ALA A 76 2.88 -6.56 -9.96
N LEU A 77 3.82 -6.19 -10.83
CA LEU A 77 4.86 -7.05 -11.38
C LEU A 77 6.01 -7.33 -10.40
N LEU A 78 6.22 -6.50 -9.37
CA LEU A 78 7.35 -6.67 -8.44
C LEU A 78 7.21 -7.96 -7.61
N GLY A 79 6.01 -8.29 -7.14
CA GLY A 79 5.77 -9.47 -6.31
C GLY A 79 4.71 -9.24 -5.25
N CYS A 80 4.74 -10.06 -4.18
CA CYS A 80 3.93 -9.80 -2.99
C CYS A 80 4.79 -9.02 -1.98
N PRO A 81 4.28 -7.92 -1.37
CA PRO A 81 5.09 -7.14 -0.44
C PRO A 81 5.32 -7.83 0.91
N SER A 82 4.54 -8.86 1.25
CA SER A 82 4.76 -9.70 2.43
C SER A 82 4.10 -11.08 2.30
N LEU A 83 4.37 -11.98 3.24
CA LEU A 83 3.74 -13.31 3.35
C LEU A 83 2.36 -13.28 4.03
N ALA A 84 1.92 -12.13 4.56
CA ALA A 84 0.62 -12.02 5.19
C ALA A 84 -0.49 -12.30 4.16
N ARG A 85 -1.48 -13.14 4.52
CA ARG A 85 -2.56 -13.56 3.60
C ARG A 85 -3.20 -12.38 2.87
N LYS A 86 -3.51 -11.30 3.59
CA LYS A 86 -4.09 -10.08 3.02
C LYS A 86 -3.22 -9.46 1.94
N SER A 87 -1.92 -9.34 2.21
CA SER A 87 -0.93 -8.74 1.30
C SER A 87 -0.72 -9.60 0.06
N VAL A 88 -0.57 -10.93 0.24
CA VAL A 88 -0.47 -11.87 -0.87
C VAL A 88 -1.73 -11.81 -1.73
N PHE A 89 -2.91 -11.84 -1.10
CA PHE A 89 -4.17 -11.87 -1.83
C PHE A 89 -4.42 -10.57 -2.59
N GLY A 90 -4.12 -9.43 -1.98
CA GLY A 90 -4.26 -8.13 -2.64
C GLY A 90 -3.33 -7.98 -3.84
N ALA A 91 -2.04 -8.30 -3.69
CA ALA A 91 -1.08 -8.23 -4.79
C ALA A 91 -1.48 -9.14 -5.97
N LYS A 92 -2.00 -10.34 -5.68
CA LYS A 92 -2.49 -11.27 -6.70
C LYS A 92 -3.80 -10.80 -7.36
N ARG A 93 -4.72 -10.18 -6.62
CA ARG A 93 -5.91 -9.56 -7.22
C ARG A 93 -5.57 -8.39 -8.13
N MET A 94 -4.59 -7.56 -7.75
CA MET A 94 -4.04 -6.53 -8.64
C MET A 94 -3.49 -7.15 -9.94
N ARG A 95 -2.71 -8.23 -9.84
CA ARG A 95 -2.22 -8.95 -11.02
C ARG A 95 -3.34 -9.52 -11.88
N LYS A 96 -4.38 -10.08 -11.27
CA LYS A 96 -5.56 -10.57 -11.98
C LYS A 96 -6.27 -9.46 -12.76
N PHE A 97 -6.39 -8.26 -12.18
CA PHE A 97 -6.97 -7.09 -12.85
C PHE A 97 -6.19 -6.70 -14.11
N PHE A 98 -4.85 -6.81 -14.09
CA PHE A 98 -3.99 -6.55 -15.25
C PHE A 98 -3.72 -7.77 -16.13
N GLU A 99 -4.43 -8.89 -15.91
CA GLU A 99 -4.25 -10.15 -16.63
C GLU A 99 -2.79 -10.66 -16.61
N ILE A 100 -2.08 -10.41 -15.51
CA ILE A 100 -0.70 -10.86 -15.32
C ILE A 100 -0.73 -12.30 -14.77
N PRO A 101 -0.08 -13.27 -15.44
CA PRO A 101 0.02 -14.63 -14.94
C PRO A 101 0.79 -14.72 -13.61
N GLU A 102 0.25 -15.44 -12.63
CA GLU A 102 0.85 -15.57 -11.30
C GLU A 102 2.19 -16.31 -11.32
N ASP A 103 2.34 -17.31 -12.18
CA ASP A 103 3.58 -18.06 -12.37
C ASP A 103 4.72 -17.17 -12.89
N LYS A 104 4.42 -16.22 -13.79
CA LYS A 104 5.40 -15.25 -14.31
C LYS A 104 6.02 -14.40 -13.21
N VAL A 105 5.22 -14.02 -12.20
CA VAL A 105 5.68 -13.16 -11.09
C VAL A 105 6.21 -14.00 -9.93
N CYS A 106 5.49 -15.04 -9.51
CA CYS A 106 5.89 -15.91 -8.41
C CYS A 106 7.17 -16.69 -8.72
N SER A 107 7.45 -17.04 -9.99
CA SER A 107 8.71 -17.73 -10.36
C SER A 107 9.96 -16.91 -10.04
N LYS A 108 9.86 -15.57 -10.05
CA LYS A 108 10.95 -14.63 -9.72
C LYS A 108 10.82 -14.04 -8.31
N CYS A 109 9.77 -14.39 -7.59
CA CYS A 109 9.49 -13.83 -6.27
C CYS A 109 10.43 -14.44 -5.23
N VAL A 110 11.18 -13.59 -4.53
CA VAL A 110 12.10 -14.01 -3.46
C VAL A 110 11.39 -14.74 -2.32
N LEU A 111 10.10 -14.47 -2.11
CA LEU A 111 9.28 -15.08 -1.06
C LEU A 111 8.64 -16.42 -1.47
N LYS A 112 8.87 -16.89 -2.71
CA LYS A 112 8.16 -18.05 -3.29
C LYS A 112 8.23 -19.28 -2.39
N GLN A 113 9.42 -19.63 -1.88
CA GLN A 113 9.66 -20.85 -1.11
C GLN A 113 8.87 -20.88 0.21
N SER A 114 8.62 -19.71 0.80
CA SER A 114 7.88 -19.56 2.06
C SER A 114 6.39 -19.25 1.84
N CYS A 115 5.98 -18.98 0.60
CA CYS A 115 4.62 -18.56 0.28
C CYS A 115 3.68 -19.76 0.12
N LYS A 116 2.73 -19.90 1.06
CA LYS A 116 1.66 -20.92 1.02
C LYS A 116 0.72 -20.81 -0.19
N PHE A 117 0.79 -19.70 -0.93
CA PHE A 117 -0.04 -19.40 -2.10
C PHE A 117 0.79 -19.17 -3.37
N ALA A 118 2.01 -19.68 -3.42
CA ALA A 118 2.87 -19.56 -4.61
C ALA A 118 2.14 -20.09 -5.85
N ASN A 119 2.19 -19.33 -6.96
CA ASN A 119 1.51 -19.63 -8.23
C ASN A 119 -0.03 -19.80 -8.17
N GLN A 120 -0.65 -19.70 -6.99
CA GLN A 120 -2.10 -19.84 -6.86
C GLN A 120 -2.79 -18.56 -7.32
N ASN A 121 -3.86 -18.73 -8.10
CA ASN A 121 -4.84 -17.68 -8.33
C ASN A 121 -5.75 -17.60 -7.10
N VAL A 122 -5.96 -16.40 -6.60
CA VAL A 122 -6.75 -16.15 -5.37
C VAL A 122 -8.08 -15.50 -5.70
N TRP A 123 -8.83 -16.06 -6.65
CA TRP A 123 -10.24 -15.74 -6.87
C TRP A 123 -10.91 -16.64 -7.93
N ASN A 124 -12.19 -16.98 -7.73
CA ASN A 124 -12.98 -17.82 -8.65
C ASN A 124 -13.98 -17.04 -9.54
N GLY A 125 -14.33 -15.79 -9.21
CA GLY A 125 -15.23 -14.94 -10.01
C GLY A 125 -14.61 -13.60 -10.43
N GLY A 126 -13.92 -13.56 -11.57
CA GLY A 126 -13.22 -12.40 -12.18
C GLY A 126 -13.20 -11.08 -11.37
N ALA A 127 -12.03 -10.67 -10.89
CA ALA A 127 -11.81 -9.34 -10.36
C ALA A 127 -11.99 -8.30 -11.49
N LYS A 128 -13.24 -7.92 -11.79
CA LYS A 128 -13.58 -6.97 -12.84
C LYS A 128 -13.13 -5.55 -12.48
N ASN A 129 -13.03 -5.26 -11.18
CA ASN A 129 -12.67 -3.95 -10.65
C ASN A 129 -11.46 -4.06 -9.72
N LEU A 130 -10.62 -3.03 -9.74
CA LEU A 130 -9.50 -2.86 -8.84
C LEU A 130 -9.99 -2.42 -7.44
N ASP A 131 -9.63 -3.15 -6.38
CA ASP A 131 -9.92 -2.76 -4.99
C ASP A 131 -8.84 -1.78 -4.51
N LEU A 132 -9.25 -0.57 -4.08
CA LEU A 132 -8.32 0.45 -3.64
C LEU A 132 -7.58 0.02 -2.37
N ARG A 133 -8.18 -0.83 -1.52
CA ARG A 133 -7.51 -1.35 -0.32
C ARG A 133 -6.33 -2.25 -0.68
N ASP A 134 -6.44 -3.01 -1.78
CA ASP A 134 -5.33 -3.85 -2.24
C ASP A 134 -4.18 -3.01 -2.78
N VAL A 135 -4.51 -1.95 -3.52
CA VAL A 135 -3.55 -0.97 -4.02
C VAL A 135 -2.85 -0.28 -2.85
N MET A 136 -3.62 0.35 -1.96
CA MET A 136 -3.10 1.13 -0.85
C MET A 136 -2.29 0.28 0.11
N ASN A 137 -2.75 -0.93 0.48
CA ASN A 137 -1.96 -1.84 1.30
C ASN A 137 -0.62 -2.18 0.62
N THR A 138 -0.60 -2.40 -0.69
CA THR A 138 0.61 -2.77 -1.43
C THR A 138 1.60 -1.60 -1.50
N ILE A 139 1.16 -0.43 -1.94
CA ILE A 139 2.04 0.73 -2.10
C ILE A 139 2.51 1.29 -0.76
N THR A 140 1.68 1.25 0.29
CA THR A 140 2.07 1.65 1.65
C THR A 140 3.12 0.72 2.24
N LEU A 141 3.04 -0.59 2.00
CA LEU A 141 4.11 -1.51 2.45
C LEU A 141 5.44 -1.19 1.78
N TYR A 142 5.45 -0.85 0.48
CA TYR A 142 6.66 -0.42 -0.22
C TYR A 142 7.17 0.94 0.28
N ALA A 143 6.29 1.92 0.48
CA ALA A 143 6.67 3.25 0.93
C ALA A 143 7.18 3.27 2.38
N LEU A 144 6.67 2.40 3.25
CA LEU A 144 7.13 2.25 4.63
C LEU A 144 8.40 1.41 4.77
N ASP A 145 8.95 0.88 3.67
CA ASP A 145 10.01 -0.14 3.68
C ASP A 145 9.65 -1.34 4.59
N ALA A 146 8.35 -1.65 4.67
CA ALA A 146 7.78 -2.69 5.52
C ALA A 146 7.69 -4.04 4.78
N VAL A 147 8.73 -4.33 4.00
CA VAL A 147 8.86 -5.55 3.21
C VAL A 147 9.96 -6.44 3.78
N PRO A 148 9.96 -7.76 3.47
CA PRO A 148 11.07 -8.63 3.87
C PRO A 148 12.41 -8.10 3.35
N PRO A 149 13.50 -8.19 4.13
CA PRO A 149 14.82 -7.66 3.74
C PRO A 149 15.34 -8.18 2.40
N GLU A 150 14.91 -9.38 2.00
CA GLU A 150 15.30 -10.02 0.75
C GLU A 150 14.58 -9.41 -0.47
N LEU A 151 13.51 -8.65 -0.25
CA LEU A 151 12.76 -7.97 -1.31
C LEU A 151 13.30 -6.57 -1.55
N VAL A 152 14.21 -6.45 -2.51
CA VAL A 152 14.68 -5.14 -2.99
C VAL A 152 13.62 -4.50 -3.87
N VAL A 153 13.14 -3.32 -3.48
CA VAL A 153 12.22 -2.51 -4.29
C VAL A 153 13.03 -1.65 -5.27
N PRO A 154 12.93 -1.85 -6.60
CA PRO A 154 13.66 -1.06 -7.58
C PRO A 154 13.23 0.42 -7.57
N ASP A 155 14.13 1.34 -7.91
CA ASP A 155 13.84 2.78 -7.89
C ASP A 155 12.73 3.20 -8.86
N GLU A 156 12.58 2.47 -9.97
CA GLU A 156 11.44 2.66 -10.86
C GLU A 156 10.10 2.35 -10.16
N VAL A 157 10.06 1.29 -9.32
CA VAL A 157 8.87 0.95 -8.54
C VAL A 157 8.66 1.96 -7.41
N LYS A 158 9.71 2.40 -6.71
CA LYS A 158 9.60 3.49 -5.71
C LYS A 158 9.04 4.77 -6.32
N SER A 159 9.51 5.13 -7.50
CA SER A 159 9.01 6.29 -8.26
C SER A 159 7.54 6.13 -8.63
N SER A 160 7.14 4.91 -9.04
CA SER A 160 5.74 4.58 -9.35
C SER A 160 4.86 4.66 -8.09
N VAL A 161 5.35 4.16 -6.95
CA VAL A 161 4.68 4.27 -5.64
C VAL A 161 4.50 5.73 -5.23
N SER A 162 5.53 6.57 -5.36
CA SER A 162 5.46 8.00 -5.06
C SER A 162 4.39 8.71 -5.90
N ARG A 163 4.36 8.46 -7.21
CA ARG A 163 3.33 9.01 -8.11
C ARG A 163 1.93 8.56 -7.73
N LEU A 164 1.74 7.26 -7.47
CA LEU A 164 0.43 6.72 -7.09
C LEU A 164 -0.07 7.29 -5.76
N LEU A 165 0.80 7.46 -4.76
CA LEU A 165 0.41 8.11 -3.50
C LEU A 165 -0.07 9.54 -3.74
N LYS A 166 0.64 10.32 -4.56
CA LYS A 166 0.25 11.70 -4.91
C LYS A 166 -1.06 11.75 -5.70
N GLU A 167 -1.27 10.83 -6.64
CA GLU A 167 -2.53 10.72 -7.38
C GLU A 167 -3.70 10.41 -6.45
N VAL A 168 -3.54 9.45 -5.54
CA VAL A 168 -4.58 9.08 -4.57
C VAL A 168 -5.00 10.29 -3.73
N LEU A 169 -4.04 11.02 -3.17
CA LEU A 169 -4.33 12.19 -2.32
C LEU A 169 -4.98 13.33 -3.11
N LYS A 170 -4.51 13.59 -4.34
CA LYS A 170 -5.12 14.59 -5.21
C LYS A 170 -6.57 14.22 -5.57
N LEU A 171 -6.84 12.95 -5.80
CA LEU A 171 -8.16 12.47 -6.18
C LEU A 171 -9.14 12.44 -4.99
N SER A 172 -8.67 12.23 -3.76
CA SER A 172 -9.54 12.31 -2.57
C SER A 172 -10.04 13.73 -2.31
N GLU A 173 -9.21 14.74 -2.58
CA GLU A 173 -9.61 16.15 -2.44
C GLU A 173 -10.65 16.59 -3.48
N VAL A 174 -10.68 15.96 -4.67
CA VAL A 174 -11.58 16.32 -5.78
C VAL A 174 -12.91 15.54 -5.74
N THR A 175 -12.94 14.40 -5.05
CA THR A 175 -14.11 13.51 -5.01
C THR A 175 -15.05 13.83 -3.82
N LEU A 176 -14.67 14.75 -2.95
CA LEU A 176 -15.46 15.30 -1.84
C LEU A 176 -16.33 16.48 -2.27
#